data_AF-A0A2G9ZEF7-F1
#
_entry.id   AF-A0A2G9ZEF7-F1
#
_cell.length_a   1.000
_cell.length_b   1.000
_cell.length_c   1.000
_cell.angle_alpha   90.00
_cell.angle_beta   90.00
_cell.angle_gamma   90.00
#
_symmetry.space_group_name_H-M   'P 1'
#
loop_
_entity.id
_entity.type
_entity.pdbx_description
1 polymer ?
#
loop_
_entity_poly.entity_id
_entity_poly.type
_entity_poly.pdbx_seq_one_letter_code
_entity_poly.pdbx_strand_id
1 'polypeptide(L)'
;TVSFFSHPKSRLRLKWQVFPEFVITQGIKSQATLEKIKDFLGCGKIYLNKRRDNHHEHLVKFVVRDRNDLLTKILPFFEENQLRTAKINDFAIFAKIIKMMQKGNHLQEKGLAKIRLLVQKMNNRKFR
;
A
#
# COMPACT_ATOMS: atom_id res chain seq x y z
N THR A 1 -0.36 1.08 -2.56
CA THR A 1 -0.02 0.12 -3.63
C THR A 1 -0.43 -1.28 -3.19
N VAL A 2 -0.56 -2.22 -4.13
CA VAL A 2 -0.77 -3.63 -3.81
C VAL A 2 0.16 -4.46 -4.70
N SER A 3 0.99 -5.28 -4.09
CA SER A 3 1.96 -6.14 -4.76
C SER A 3 1.58 -7.62 -4.58
N PHE A 4 2.10 -8.47 -5.48
CA PHE A 4 1.95 -9.92 -5.38
C PHE A 4 3.34 -10.55 -5.33
N PHE A 5 3.55 -11.43 -4.36
CA PHE A 5 4.79 -12.20 -4.24
C PHE A 5 4.49 -13.68 -4.41
N SER A 6 5.26 -14.34 -5.29
CA SER A 6 5.22 -15.79 -5.46
C SER A 6 6.17 -16.43 -4.45
N HIS A 7 5.70 -17.43 -3.74
CA HIS A 7 6.45 -18.20 -2.76
C HIS A 7 6.25 -19.71 -3.01
N PRO A 8 6.90 -20.29 -4.06
CA PRO A 8 6.67 -21.68 -4.48
C PRO A 8 6.95 -22.71 -3.38
N LYS A 9 7.94 -22.42 -2.52
CA LYS A 9 8.35 -23.29 -1.40
C LYS A 9 7.57 -23.04 -0.10
N SER A 10 6.63 -22.08 -0.08
CA SER A 10 5.87 -21.76 1.14
C SER A 10 4.76 -22.77 1.41
N ARG A 11 4.28 -22.81 2.66
CA ARG A 11 3.09 -23.58 3.06
C ARG A 11 1.77 -22.91 2.66
N LEU A 12 1.81 -21.75 2.00
CA LEU A 12 0.61 -21.08 1.52
C LEU A 12 -0.10 -21.95 0.49
N ARG A 13 -1.41 -22.13 0.64
CA ARG A 13 -2.22 -22.96 -0.29
C ARG A 13 -2.03 -22.56 -1.75
N LEU A 14 -2.09 -21.26 -2.02
CA LEU A 14 -1.99 -20.74 -3.38
C LEU A 14 -0.56 -20.39 -3.81
N LYS A 15 0.45 -20.53 -2.94
CA LYS A 15 1.84 -20.07 -3.19
C LYS A 15 1.97 -18.58 -3.54
N TRP A 16 0.93 -17.79 -3.34
CA TRP A 16 0.91 -16.35 -3.60
C TRP A 16 0.56 -15.59 -2.34
N GLN A 17 1.25 -14.47 -2.13
CA GLN A 17 0.96 -13.50 -1.08
C GLN A 17 0.49 -12.19 -1.72
N VAL A 18 -0.68 -11.71 -1.29
CA VAL A 18 -1.15 -10.35 -1.58
C VAL A 18 -0.57 -9.42 -0.52
N PHE A 19 0.10 -8.34 -0.95
CA PHE A 19 0.84 -7.45 -0.07
C PHE A 19 0.42 -5.99 -0.30
N PRO A 20 -0.58 -5.49 0.47
CA PRO A 20 -0.99 -4.10 0.43
C PRO A 20 -0.03 -3.21 1.23
N GLU A 21 0.27 -2.03 0.70
CA GLU A 21 1.07 -1.01 1.37
C GLU A 21 0.45 0.37 1.16
N PHE A 22 0.30 1.15 2.23
CA PHE A 22 0.08 2.60 2.13
C PHE A 22 1.44 3.30 2.26
N VAL A 23 1.75 4.19 1.33
CA VAL A 23 3.09 4.80 1.24
C VAL A 23 2.98 6.29 0.94
N ILE A 24 3.68 7.10 1.73
CA ILE A 24 3.94 8.52 1.45
C ILE A 24 5.45 8.68 1.29
N THR A 25 5.88 9.29 0.19
CA THR A 25 7.31 9.48 -0.13
C THR A 25 7.66 10.96 -0.14
N GLN A 26 8.81 11.30 0.42
CA GLN A 26 9.36 12.65 0.39
C GLN A 26 10.89 12.66 0.25
N GLY A 27 11.45 13.83 -0.06
CA GLY A 27 12.89 14.08 0.07
C GLY A 27 13.34 13.96 1.53
N ILE A 28 14.58 13.54 1.76
CA ILE A 28 15.16 13.39 3.11
C ILE A 28 15.06 14.68 3.94
N LYS A 29 15.14 15.86 3.30
CA LYS A 29 14.96 17.17 3.96
C LYS A 29 13.57 17.34 4.59
N SER A 30 12.57 16.65 4.05
CA SER A 30 11.19 16.67 4.55
C SER A 30 10.86 15.48 5.46
N GLN A 31 11.87 14.79 6.01
CA GLN A 31 11.66 13.65 6.92
C GLN A 31 10.80 14.02 8.14
N ALA A 32 11.03 15.19 8.74
CA ALA A 32 10.27 15.67 9.89
C ALA A 32 8.74 15.73 9.61
N THR A 33 8.34 16.00 8.37
CA THR A 33 6.93 15.95 7.96
C THR A 33 6.37 14.53 8.00
N LEU A 34 7.17 13.54 7.57
CA LEU A 34 6.76 12.13 7.66
C LEU A 34 6.68 11.64 9.10
N GLU A 35 7.54 12.14 9.98
CA GLU A 35 7.48 11.86 11.43
C GLU A 35 6.17 12.39 12.03
N LYS A 36 5.82 13.65 11.75
CA LYS A 36 4.53 14.22 12.16
C LYS A 36 3.33 13.42 11.64
N ILE A 37 3.37 12.95 10.39
CA ILE A 37 2.31 12.11 9.81
C ILE A 37 2.23 10.77 10.53
N LYS A 38 3.37 10.12 10.79
CA LYS A 38 3.43 8.85 11.53
C LYS A 38 2.82 9.00 12.92
N ASP A 39 3.16 10.08 13.62
CA ASP A 39 2.68 10.30 14.98
C ASP A 39 1.19 10.67 15.00
N PHE A 40 0.73 11.47 14.03
CA PHE A 40 -0.69 11.78 13.84
C PHE A 40 -1.53 10.55 13.52
N LEU A 41 -1.07 9.68 12.60
CA LEU A 41 -1.78 8.45 12.23
C LEU A 41 -1.58 7.32 13.25
N GLY A 42 -0.66 7.48 14.22
CA GLY A 42 -0.36 6.49 15.26
C GLY A 42 0.04 5.11 14.74
N CYS A 43 0.62 5.02 13.53
CA CYS A 43 1.02 3.76 12.90
C CYS A 43 2.10 3.95 11.84
N GLY A 44 2.60 2.84 11.30
CA GLY A 44 3.56 2.84 10.21
C GLY A 44 5.02 3.03 10.64
N LYS A 45 5.92 2.93 9.66
CA LYS A 45 7.37 3.04 9.84
C LYS A 45 7.97 3.90 8.74
N ILE A 46 9.06 4.60 9.07
CA ILE A 46 9.80 5.43 8.12
C ILE A 46 11.05 4.68 7.67
N TYR A 47 11.28 4.64 6.36
CA TYR A 47 12.42 3.96 5.75
C TYR A 47 13.20 4.92 4.85
N LEU A 48 14.52 4.91 4.98
CA LEU A 48 15.41 5.55 4.04
C LEU A 48 15.40 4.78 2.71
N ASN A 49 15.15 5.50 1.62
CA ASN A 49 15.23 5.01 0.26
C ASN A 49 16.40 5.70 -0.44
N LYS A 50 17.61 5.15 -0.26
CA LYS A 50 18.82 5.68 -0.87
C LYS A 50 18.69 5.65 -2.39
N ARG A 51 18.74 6.83 -3.00
CA ARG A 51 18.84 6.96 -4.45
C ARG A 51 20.30 6.74 -4.88
N ARG A 52 20.45 6.11 -6.05
CA ARG A 52 21.74 5.89 -6.73
C ARG A 52 21.75 6.52 -8.14
N ASP A 53 20.72 7.29 -8.46
CA ASP A 53 20.59 8.06 -9.71
C ASP A 53 21.25 9.44 -9.56
N ASN A 54 21.27 10.23 -10.64
CA ASN A 54 21.86 11.59 -10.67
C ASN A 54 21.06 12.62 -9.85
N HIS A 55 20.26 12.21 -8.86
CA HIS A 55 19.55 13.15 -7.99
C HIS A 55 20.39 13.47 -6.76
N HIS A 56 20.41 14.75 -6.39
CA HIS A 56 21.21 15.28 -5.27
C HIS A 56 20.64 14.96 -3.88
N GLU A 57 19.56 14.17 -3.78
CA GLU A 57 18.88 13.92 -2.51
C GLU A 57 18.31 12.50 -2.41
N HIS A 58 18.54 11.85 -1.27
CA HIS A 58 17.87 10.59 -0.93
C HIS A 58 16.37 10.81 -0.64
N LEU A 59 15.58 9.75 -0.77
CA LEU A 59 14.17 9.78 -0.37
C LEU A 59 13.97 9.09 0.97
N VAL A 60 12.87 9.44 1.60
CA VAL A 60 12.29 8.75 2.74
C VAL A 60 10.85 8.34 2.44
N LYS A 61 10.44 7.22 3.02
CA LYS A 61 9.10 6.65 2.83
C LYS A 61 8.47 6.36 4.17
N PHE A 62 7.32 6.96 4.43
CA PHE A 62 6.39 6.50 5.45
C PHE A 62 5.59 5.33 4.87
N VAL A 63 5.58 4.19 5.55
CA VAL A 63 5.01 2.93 5.05
C VAL A 63 4.15 2.26 6.13
N VAL A 64 2.91 1.94 5.78
CA VAL A 64 2.01 1.11 6.58
C VAL A 64 1.75 -0.21 5.84
N ARG A 65 2.16 -1.31 6.47
CA ARG A 65 2.05 -2.70 5.95
C ARG A 65 1.16 -3.58 6.80
N ASP A 66 1.03 -3.25 8.07
CA ASP A 66 0.23 -4.04 8.99
C ASP A 66 -1.24 -3.98 8.56
N ARG A 67 -1.88 -5.15 8.45
CA ARG A 67 -3.25 -5.23 7.94
C ARG A 67 -4.25 -4.60 8.91
N ASN A 68 -4.00 -4.70 10.21
CA ASN A 68 -4.87 -4.13 11.23
C ASN A 68 -4.77 -2.60 11.22
N ASP A 69 -3.56 -2.02 11.17
CA ASP A 69 -3.37 -0.58 11.03
C ASP A 69 -3.99 -0.05 9.73
N LEU A 70 -3.84 -0.77 8.61
CA LEU A 70 -4.48 -0.39 7.36
C LEU A 70 -6.01 -0.34 7.51
N LEU A 71 -6.62 -1.36 8.12
CA LEU A 71 -8.07 -1.48 8.31
C LEU A 71 -8.65 -0.47 9.30
N THR A 72 -7.94 -0.22 10.41
CA THR A 72 -8.49 0.49 11.57
C THR A 72 -8.06 1.96 11.64
N LYS A 73 -6.97 2.33 10.95
CA LYS A 73 -6.43 3.70 10.99
C LYS A 73 -6.45 4.34 9.61
N ILE A 74 -5.84 3.68 8.61
CA ILE A 74 -5.68 4.28 7.28
C ILE A 74 -6.99 4.33 6.51
N LEU A 75 -7.75 3.23 6.45
CA LEU A 75 -9.03 3.23 5.72
C LEU A 75 -10.03 4.23 6.32
N PRO A 76 -10.32 4.24 7.63
CA PRO A 76 -11.31 5.16 8.18
C PRO A 76 -10.91 6.62 7.97
N PHE A 77 -9.65 6.96 8.19
CA PHE A 77 -9.16 8.34 8.03
C PHE A 77 -9.42 8.87 6.62
N PHE A 78 -9.08 8.13 5.57
CA PHE A 78 -9.24 8.57 4.17
C PHE A 78 -10.64 8.29 3.59
N GLU A 79 -11.48 7.50 4.26
CA GLU A 79 -12.92 7.42 3.96
C GLU A 79 -13.64 8.68 4.43
N GLU A 80 -13.28 9.20 5.60
CA GLU A 80 -13.78 10.48 6.13
C GLU A 80 -13.11 11.69 5.44
N ASN A 81 -11.79 11.63 5.24
CA ASN A 81 -10.98 12.70 4.64
C ASN A 81 -10.56 12.29 3.22
N GLN A 82 -11.50 12.37 2.28
CA GLN A 82 -11.30 11.89 0.92
C GLN A 82 -10.15 12.62 0.21
N LEU A 83 -9.33 11.84 -0.50
CA LEU A 83 -8.29 12.38 -1.38
C LEU A 83 -8.94 13.23 -2.49
N ARG A 84 -8.47 14.46 -2.66
CA ARG A 84 -8.99 15.40 -3.68
C ARG A 84 -8.26 15.32 -5.03
N THR A 85 -7.49 14.26 -5.25
CA THR A 85 -6.69 14.07 -6.46
C THR A 85 -7.17 12.85 -7.23
N ALA A 86 -6.59 12.59 -8.41
CA ALA A 86 -6.85 11.38 -9.19
C ALA A 86 -6.63 10.06 -8.40
N LYS A 87 -5.96 10.13 -7.22
CA LYS A 87 -5.77 9.00 -6.31
C LYS A 87 -7.03 8.54 -5.59
N ILE A 88 -8.14 9.27 -5.63
CA ILE A 88 -9.39 8.85 -4.97
C ILE A 88 -9.85 7.46 -5.46
N ASN A 89 -9.80 7.22 -6.77
CA ASN A 89 -10.19 5.94 -7.36
C ASN A 89 -9.20 4.82 -7.00
N ASP A 90 -7.90 5.12 -7.02
CA ASP A 90 -6.86 4.19 -6.57
C ASP A 90 -7.08 3.78 -5.11
N PHE A 91 -7.42 4.74 -4.25
CA PHE A 91 -7.68 4.49 -2.84
C PHE A 91 -8.96 3.68 -2.61
N ALA A 92 -10.03 3.96 -3.35
CA ALA A 92 -11.27 3.19 -3.26
C ALA A 92 -11.04 1.70 -3.61
N ILE A 93 -10.25 1.42 -4.65
CA ILE A 93 -9.89 0.03 -5.00
C ILE A 93 -8.98 -0.58 -3.93
N PHE A 94 -8.01 0.17 -3.41
CA PHE A 94 -7.14 -0.26 -2.32
C PHE A 94 -7.95 -0.68 -1.07
N ALA A 95 -8.90 0.17 -0.65
CA ALA A 95 -9.80 -0.10 0.46
C ALA A 95 -10.63 -1.37 0.22
N LYS A 96 -11.17 -1.53 -1.00
CA LYS A 96 -11.91 -2.74 -1.40
C LYS A 96 -11.05 -4.01 -1.29
N ILE A 97 -9.79 -3.96 -1.74
CA ILE A 97 -8.87 -5.11 -1.66
C ILE A 97 -8.58 -5.46 -0.20
N ILE A 98 -8.30 -4.47 0.66
CA ILE A 98 -8.06 -4.71 2.09
C ILE A 98 -9.29 -5.35 2.75
N LYS A 99 -10.51 -4.86 2.46
CA LYS A 99 -11.76 -5.46 2.96
C LYS A 99 -11.96 -6.89 2.44
N MET A 100 -11.60 -7.17 1.18
CA MET A 100 -11.59 -8.55 0.64
C MET A 100 -10.57 -9.45 1.35
N MET A 101 -9.40 -8.90 1.71
CA MET A 101 -8.38 -9.64 2.45
C MET A 101 -8.85 -9.96 3.87
N GLN A 102 -9.54 -9.03 4.53
CA GLN A 102 -10.12 -9.23 5.86
C GLN A 102 -11.14 -10.39 5.88
N LYS A 103 -11.91 -10.54 4.80
CA LYS A 103 -12.86 -11.65 4.62
C LYS A 103 -12.20 -12.98 4.20
N GLY A 104 -10.87 -13.02 4.05
CA GLY A 104 -10.14 -14.22 3.65
C GLY A 104 -10.19 -14.54 2.15
N ASN A 105 -10.82 -13.70 1.31
CA ASN A 105 -11.02 -13.99 -0.12
C ASN A 105 -9.69 -14.22 -0.87
N HIS A 106 -8.62 -13.52 -0.49
CA HIS A 106 -7.28 -13.68 -1.06
C HIS A 106 -6.68 -15.09 -0.91
N LEU A 107 -7.24 -15.93 -0.02
CA LEU A 107 -6.81 -17.30 0.18
C LEU A 107 -7.45 -18.28 -0.82
N GLN A 108 -8.45 -17.84 -1.58
CA GLN A 108 -9.17 -18.64 -2.59
C GLN A 108 -8.78 -18.18 -4.00
N GLU A 109 -8.71 -19.10 -4.96
CA GLU A 109 -8.30 -18.79 -6.35
C GLU A 109 -9.17 -17.71 -6.99
N LYS A 110 -10.51 -17.86 -6.90
CA LYS A 110 -11.46 -16.87 -7.43
C LYS A 110 -11.26 -15.48 -6.80
N GLY A 111 -11.02 -15.44 -5.48
CA GLY A 111 -10.79 -14.18 -4.77
C GLY A 111 -9.44 -13.54 -5.12
N LEU A 112 -8.39 -14.34 -5.22
CA LEU A 112 -7.06 -13.89 -5.66
C LEU A 112 -7.09 -13.35 -7.10
N ALA A 113 -7.75 -14.04 -8.02
CA ALA A 113 -7.94 -13.60 -9.40
C ALA A 113 -8.70 -12.27 -9.47
N LYS A 114 -9.76 -12.12 -8.67
CA LYS A 114 -10.51 -10.85 -8.56
C LYS A 114 -9.64 -9.71 -8.03
N ILE A 115 -8.79 -9.96 -7.03
CA ILE A 115 -7.85 -8.95 -6.51
C ILE A 115 -6.85 -8.56 -7.61
N ARG A 116 -6.32 -9.50 -8.40
CA ARG A 116 -5.42 -9.18 -9.53
C ARG A 116 -6.07 -8.22 -10.53
N LEU A 117 -7.32 -8.48 -10.93
CA LEU A 117 -8.07 -7.61 -11.84
C LEU A 117 -8.31 -6.21 -11.25
N LEU A 118 -8.56 -6.12 -9.94
CA LEU A 118 -8.70 -4.83 -9.26
C LEU A 118 -7.38 -4.05 -9.26
N VAL A 119 -6.25 -4.70 -8.99
CA VAL A 119 -4.93 -4.05 -8.98
C VAL A 119 -4.56 -3.50 -10.36
N GLN A 120 -4.96 -4.16 -11.45
CA GLN A 120 -4.74 -3.63 -12.81
C GLN A 120 -5.46 -2.30 -13.07
N LYS A 121 -6.53 -2.00 -12.32
CA LYS A 121 -7.28 -0.74 -12.40
C LYS A 121 -6.71 0.34 -11.47
N MET A 122 -5.68 0.02 -10.66
CA MET A 122 -5.04 0.94 -9.74
C MET A 122 -3.71 1.44 -10.27
N ASN A 123 -3.50 2.75 -10.18
CA ASN A 123 -2.33 3.47 -10.63
C ASN A 123 -2.14 3.30 -12.14
N ASN A 124 -1.91 4.39 -12.88
CA ASN A 124 -1.59 4.35 -14.30
C ASN A 124 -0.22 3.69 -14.53
N ARG A 125 -0.10 2.38 -14.35
CA ARG A 125 0.93 1.58 -14.98
C ARG A 125 0.53 1.50 -16.46
N LYS A 126 0.88 2.55 -17.22
CA LYS A 126 1.16 2.33 -18.64
C LYS A 126 2.24 1.25 -18.64
N PHE A 127 1.89 0.04 -19.07
CA PHE A 127 2.90 -0.93 -19.47
C PHE A 127 3.78 -0.18 -20.50
N ARG A 128 5.01 0.12 -20.10
CA ARG A 128 6.08 0.51 -21.02
C ARG A 128 6.79 -0.76 -21.42
#